data_AF-A0A845VRR6-F1
#
_entry.id   AF-A0A845VRR6-F1
#
_cell.length_a   1.000
_cell.length_b   1.000
_cell.length_c   1.000
_cell.angle_alpha   90.00
_cell.angle_beta   90.00
_cell.angle_gamma   90.00
#
_symmetry.space_group_name_H-M   'P 1'
#
loop_
_entity.id
_entity.type
_entity.pdbx_description
1 polymer ?
#
loop_
_entity_poly.entity_id
_entity_poly.type
_entity_poly.pdbx_seq_one_letter_code
_entity_poly.pdbx_strand_id
1 'polypeptide(L)'
;MNKCVCTTEAASLLGISSRRLRQLLQDGRVRGAYKSGKFWIIPLFNHLPQIIKASRGPIGTWSKSRPPALAKINVNRNRIGTNKTKPPEERQPVISVKRSGNNLYGNQVEILGPCRIVYQPDNPLDCGARLWIETFSDIHFIGGSFPATA
;
A
#
# COMPACT_ATOMS: atom_id res chain seq x y z
N MET A 1 -7.87 -17.92 7.91
CA MET A 1 -9.32 -17.99 7.66
C MET A 1 -9.69 -16.98 6.60
N ASN A 2 -10.44 -17.37 5.56
CA ASN A 2 -10.97 -16.41 4.60
C ASN A 2 -12.08 -15.61 5.28
N LYS A 3 -11.86 -14.30 5.48
CA LYS A 3 -12.87 -13.40 6.04
C LYS A 3 -14.06 -13.34 5.08
N CYS A 4 -15.28 -13.44 5.61
CA CYS A 4 -16.51 -13.23 4.86
C CYS A 4 -17.15 -11.90 5.29
N VAL A 5 -17.81 -11.23 4.36
CA VAL A 5 -18.43 -9.92 4.58
C VAL A 5 -19.85 -9.85 4.02
N CYS A 6 -20.61 -8.88 4.51
CA CYS A 6 -21.96 -8.57 4.04
C CYS A 6 -21.91 -7.71 2.76
N THR A 7 -23.06 -7.57 2.09
CA THR A 7 -23.17 -6.78 0.85
C THR A 7 -22.67 -5.33 0.98
N THR A 8 -22.97 -4.65 2.08
CA THR A 8 -22.57 -3.23 2.26
C THR A 8 -21.05 -3.08 2.35
N GLU A 9 -20.39 -3.91 3.17
CA GLU A 9 -18.93 -3.91 3.32
C GLU A 9 -18.24 -4.33 2.01
N ALA A 10 -18.72 -5.38 1.34
CA ALA A 10 -18.20 -5.79 0.04
C ALA A 10 -18.33 -4.71 -1.04
N ALA A 11 -19.44 -3.97 -1.07
CA ALA A 11 -19.66 -2.90 -2.04
C ALA A 11 -18.69 -1.74 -1.82
N SER A 12 -18.46 -1.38 -0.55
CA SER A 12 -17.46 -0.38 -0.15
C SER A 12 -16.05 -0.80 -0.58
N LEU A 13 -15.65 -2.04 -0.31
CA LEU A 13 -14.33 -2.59 -0.72
C LEU A 13 -14.11 -2.55 -2.24
N LEU A 14 -15.18 -2.75 -3.02
CA LEU A 14 -15.11 -2.71 -4.49
C LEU A 14 -15.21 -1.29 -5.08
N GLY A 15 -15.53 -0.28 -4.27
CA GLY A 15 -15.81 1.08 -4.73
C GLY A 15 -17.06 1.19 -5.59
N ILE A 16 -18.11 0.39 -5.31
CA ILE A 16 -19.37 0.38 -6.07
C ILE A 16 -20.58 0.57 -5.17
N SER A 17 -21.72 0.93 -5.75
CA SER A 17 -22.97 0.99 -5.00
C SER A 17 -23.42 -0.40 -4.55
N SER A 18 -24.04 -0.48 -3.36
CA SER A 18 -24.65 -1.73 -2.86
C SER A 18 -25.67 -2.32 -3.83
N ARG A 19 -26.41 -1.46 -4.56
CA ARG A 19 -27.34 -1.88 -5.62
C ARG A 19 -26.61 -2.61 -6.74
N ARG A 20 -25.49 -2.07 -7.22
CA ARG A 20 -24.70 -2.71 -8.27
C ARG A 20 -24.15 -4.06 -7.82
N LEU A 21 -23.67 -4.15 -6.58
CA LEU A 21 -23.21 -5.42 -6.04
C LEU A 21 -24.34 -6.45 -5.94
N ARG A 22 -25.55 -6.07 -5.52
CA ARG A 22 -26.72 -6.97 -5.52
C ARG A 22 -27.04 -7.51 -6.91
N GLN A 23 -26.94 -6.67 -7.95
CA GLN A 23 -27.10 -7.14 -9.33
C GLN A 23 -26.05 -8.21 -9.67
N LEU A 24 -24.77 -7.95 -9.36
CA LEU A 24 -23.70 -8.92 -9.60
C LEU A 24 -23.91 -10.23 -8.84
N LEU A 25 -24.45 -10.16 -7.62
CA LEU A 25 -24.80 -11.35 -6.82
C LEU A 25 -25.95 -12.14 -7.45
N GLN A 26 -27.00 -11.44 -7.91
CA GLN A 26 -28.12 -12.06 -8.62
C GLN A 26 -27.67 -12.71 -9.93
N ASP A 27 -26.74 -12.08 -10.65
CA ASP A 27 -26.16 -12.60 -11.89
C ASP A 27 -25.17 -13.76 -11.65
N GLY A 28 -24.91 -14.16 -10.38
CA GLY A 28 -23.94 -15.20 -10.04
C GLY A 28 -22.47 -14.79 -10.26
N ARG A 29 -22.18 -13.49 -10.35
CA ARG A 29 -20.88 -12.94 -10.76
C ARG A 29 -19.95 -12.58 -9.60
N VAL A 30 -20.25 -13.01 -8.38
CA VAL A 30 -19.37 -12.81 -7.21
C VAL A 30 -18.86 -14.18 -6.75
N ARG A 31 -17.55 -14.40 -6.85
CA ARG A 31 -16.95 -15.73 -6.62
C ARG A 31 -17.23 -16.21 -5.20
N GLY A 32 -17.84 -17.40 -5.08
CA GLY A 32 -18.09 -18.06 -3.81
C GLY A 32 -19.11 -17.39 -2.91
N ALA A 33 -19.84 -16.39 -3.40
CA ALA A 33 -20.92 -15.77 -2.63
C ALA A 33 -22.13 -16.70 -2.55
N TYR A 34 -22.76 -16.78 -1.39
CA TYR A 34 -23.96 -17.58 -1.16
C TYR A 34 -24.95 -16.86 -0.24
N LYS A 35 -26.21 -17.28 -0.26
CA LYS A 35 -27.22 -16.74 0.65
C LYS A 35 -27.28 -17.55 1.95
N SER A 36 -27.30 -16.84 3.07
CA SER A 36 -27.70 -17.38 4.37
C SER A 36 -28.91 -16.59 4.86
N GLY A 37 -30.10 -17.20 4.74
CA GLY A 37 -31.38 -16.53 4.97
C GLY A 37 -31.57 -15.30 4.05
N LYS A 38 -31.75 -14.13 4.66
CA LYS A 38 -31.96 -12.85 3.94
C LYS A 38 -30.64 -12.19 3.51
N PHE A 39 -29.49 -12.68 3.94
CA PHE A 39 -28.20 -12.03 3.75
C PHE A 39 -27.35 -12.77 2.73
N TRP A 40 -26.56 -12.00 1.98
CA TRP A 40 -25.47 -12.54 1.17
C TRP A 40 -24.20 -12.60 2.01
N ILE A 41 -23.57 -13.77 2.01
CA ILE A 41 -22.24 -13.99 2.58
C ILE A 41 -21.25 -14.00 1.42
N ILE A 42 -20.26 -13.10 1.47
CA ILE A 42 -19.32 -12.87 0.37
C ILE A 42 -17.90 -13.14 0.88
N PRO A 43 -17.19 -14.15 0.36
CA PRO A 43 -15.82 -14.43 0.75
C PRO A 43 -14.85 -13.38 0.17
N LEU A 44 -13.84 -13.03 0.95
CA LEU A 44 -12.74 -12.18 0.51
C LEU A 44 -11.54 -13.02 0.09
N PHE A 45 -10.94 -12.66 -1.03
CA PHE A 45 -9.67 -13.19 -1.53
C PHE A 45 -8.67 -12.03 -1.55
N ASN A 46 -7.54 -12.18 -0.84
CA ASN A 46 -6.58 -11.07 -0.63
C ASN A 46 -7.27 -9.78 -0.15
N HIS A 47 -8.18 -9.92 0.83
CA HIS A 47 -8.95 -8.83 1.44
C HIS A 47 -9.99 -8.15 0.53
N LEU A 48 -10.25 -8.66 -0.68
CA LEU A 48 -11.22 -8.08 -1.62
C LEU A 48 -12.22 -9.12 -2.15
N PRO A 49 -13.48 -8.74 -2.42
CA PRO A 49 -14.40 -9.59 -3.17
C PRO A 49 -13.92 -9.78 -4.61
N GLN A 50 -14.05 -10.98 -5.16
CA GLN A 50 -13.63 -11.27 -6.54
C GLN A 50 -14.85 -11.33 -7.48
N ILE A 51 -14.87 -10.46 -8.50
CA ILE A 51 -15.94 -10.39 -9.50
C ILE A 51 -15.57 -11.21 -10.75
N ILE A 52 -16.50 -12.06 -11.18
CA ILE A 52 -16.39 -12.86 -12.40
C ILE A 52 -16.78 -11.97 -13.59
N LYS A 53 -15.93 -11.96 -14.62
CA LYS A 53 -16.17 -11.19 -15.85
C LYS A 53 -17.32 -11.83 -16.62
N ALA A 54 -18.22 -10.98 -17.14
CA ALA A 54 -19.20 -11.43 -18.12
C ALA A 54 -18.53 -11.50 -19.49
N SER A 55 -19.09 -12.31 -20.39
CA SER A 55 -18.61 -12.46 -21.77
C SER A 55 -18.95 -11.27 -22.66
N ARG A 56 -19.98 -10.48 -22.32
CA ARG A 56 -20.45 -9.33 -23.11
C ARG A 56 -20.61 -8.08 -22.24
N GLY A 57 -20.57 -6.92 -22.91
CA GLY A 57 -20.82 -5.61 -22.30
C GLY A 57 -19.58 -4.95 -21.69
N PRO A 58 -19.76 -3.78 -21.05
CA PRO A 58 -18.65 -3.00 -20.50
C PRO A 58 -17.85 -3.77 -19.46
N ILE A 59 -16.52 -3.69 -19.56
CA ILE A 59 -15.61 -4.25 -18.56
C ILE A 59 -15.84 -3.51 -17.25
N GLY A 60 -16.11 -4.25 -16.18
CA GLY A 60 -16.26 -3.68 -14.85
C GLY A 60 -15.00 -2.96 -14.40
N THR A 61 -15.12 -1.70 -13.96
CA THR A 61 -14.03 -0.87 -13.45
C THR A 61 -13.82 -1.06 -11.94
N TRP A 62 -14.09 -2.27 -11.45
CA TRP A 62 -14.12 -2.58 -10.03
C TRP A 62 -12.73 -2.48 -9.41
N SER A 63 -12.61 -1.74 -8.30
CA SER A 63 -11.35 -1.48 -7.60
C SER A 63 -10.19 -1.07 -8.53
N LYS A 64 -10.36 0.04 -9.27
CA LYS A 64 -9.25 0.72 -9.96
C LYS A 64 -8.40 1.62 -9.06
N SER A 65 -8.69 1.74 -7.76
CA SER A 65 -7.79 2.43 -6.85
C SER A 65 -6.48 1.66 -6.86
N ARG A 66 -5.45 2.24 -7.48
CA ARG A 66 -4.10 1.69 -7.43
C ARG A 66 -3.81 1.48 -5.93
N PRO A 67 -3.46 0.26 -5.49
CA PRO A 67 -3.09 0.07 -4.09
C PRO A 67 -2.04 1.13 -3.76
N PRO A 68 -2.12 1.77 -2.57
CA PRO A 68 -1.17 2.78 -2.18
C PRO A 68 0.23 2.22 -2.42
N ALA A 69 1.07 2.98 -3.11
CA ALA A 69 2.40 2.49 -3.41
C ALA A 69 3.14 2.27 -2.10
N LEU A 70 3.73 1.08 -1.95
CA LEU A 70 4.53 0.72 -0.81
C LEU A 70 5.70 1.69 -0.71
N ALA A 71 5.80 2.39 0.41
CA ALA A 71 6.94 3.23 0.72
C ALA A 71 8.03 2.38 1.37
N LYS A 72 9.28 2.55 0.92
CA LYS A 72 10.47 1.95 1.52
C LYS A 72 11.31 3.05 2.13
N ILE A 73 11.48 3.00 3.45
CA ILE A 73 12.23 3.97 4.23
C ILE A 73 13.56 3.33 4.64
N ASN A 74 14.67 3.98 4.31
CA ASN A 74 16.00 3.52 4.66
C ASN A 74 16.75 4.61 5.44
N VAL A 75 17.53 4.17 6.43
CA VAL A 75 18.44 5.02 7.19
C VAL A 75 19.85 4.84 6.61
N ASN A 76 20.37 5.88 5.96
CA ASN A 76 21.63 5.81 5.24
C ASN A 76 22.84 5.87 6.19
N ARG A 77 23.35 4.70 6.55
CA ARG A 77 24.54 4.54 7.40
C ARG A 77 25.77 5.28 6.86
N ASN A 78 25.97 5.32 5.54
CA ASN A 78 27.13 5.96 4.94
C ASN A 78 27.08 7.47 5.16
N ARG A 79 25.92 8.11 4.92
CA ARG A 79 25.72 9.54 5.22
C ARG A 79 25.87 9.84 6.71
N ILE A 80 25.38 8.97 7.60
CA ILE A 80 25.61 9.10 9.04
C ILE A 80 27.10 9.09 9.35
N GLY A 81 27.86 8.17 8.75
CA GLY A 81 29.31 8.10 8.90
C GLY A 81 30.02 9.38 8.44
N THR A 82 29.73 9.83 7.22
CA THR A 82 30.32 11.04 6.63
C THR A 82 29.94 12.31 7.40
N ASN A 83 28.68 12.44 7.84
CA ASN A 83 28.20 13.63 8.55
C ASN A 83 28.92 13.86 9.90
N LYS A 84 29.49 12.82 10.52
CA LYS A 84 30.21 12.94 11.80
C LYS A 84 31.41 13.89 11.71
N THR A 85 32.09 13.90 10.57
CA THR A 85 33.30 14.71 10.35
C THR A 85 33.01 16.02 9.65
N LYS A 86 31.75 16.26 9.24
CA LYS A 86 31.34 17.46 8.51
C LYS A 86 30.78 18.54 9.42
N PRO A 87 31.02 19.82 9.08
CA PRO A 87 30.37 20.92 9.77
C PRO A 87 28.84 20.90 9.51
N PRO A 88 28.02 21.46 10.41
CA PRO A 88 26.55 21.35 10.35
C PRO A 88 25.93 21.69 8.99
N GLU A 89 26.45 22.71 8.32
CA GLU A 89 26.02 23.23 7.02
C GLU A 89 26.25 22.27 5.86
N GLU A 90 27.21 21.34 5.97
CA GLU A 90 27.52 20.36 4.93
C GLU A 90 26.88 18.99 5.17
N ARG A 91 26.16 18.82 6.30
CA ARG A 91 25.55 17.54 6.66
C ARG A 91 24.36 17.25 5.76
N GLN A 92 24.33 16.03 5.24
CA GLN A 92 23.27 15.59 4.34
C GLN A 92 22.16 14.86 5.10
N PRO A 93 20.89 14.95 4.66
CA PRO A 93 19.80 14.20 5.25
C PRO A 93 20.04 12.69 5.13
N VAL A 94 19.74 11.95 6.20
CA VAL A 94 20.12 10.53 6.32
C VAL A 94 18.95 9.58 6.09
N ILE A 95 17.71 10.04 6.19
CA ILE A 95 16.52 9.21 6.01
C ILE A 95 16.05 9.37 4.56
N SER A 96 15.93 8.27 3.83
CA SER A 96 15.41 8.25 2.46
C SER A 96 14.07 7.52 2.41
N VAL A 97 13.08 8.09 1.73
CA VAL A 97 11.75 7.50 1.49
C VAL A 97 11.57 7.33 -0.01
N LYS A 98 11.56 6.07 -0.47
CA LYS A 98 11.28 5.70 -1.86
C LYS A 98 9.81 5.29 -1.99
N ARG A 99 9.02 6.02 -2.80
CA ARG A 99 7.59 5.70 -3.06
C ARG A 99 7.26 6.03 -4.51
N SER A 100 6.65 5.07 -5.23
CA SER A 100 6.23 5.25 -6.64
C SER A 100 7.34 5.73 -7.60
N GLY A 101 8.61 5.38 -7.34
CA GLY A 101 9.75 5.85 -8.14
C GLY A 101 10.37 7.17 -7.68
N ASN A 102 9.69 7.95 -6.84
CA ASN A 102 10.26 9.14 -6.22
C ASN A 102 11.12 8.74 -5.02
N ASN A 103 12.24 9.45 -4.82
CA ASN A 103 13.12 9.28 -3.66
C ASN A 103 13.34 10.63 -2.98
N LEU A 104 12.81 10.77 -1.77
CA LEU A 104 12.91 11.98 -0.96
C LEU A 104 13.76 11.72 0.26
N TYR A 105 14.54 12.72 0.66
CA TYR A 105 15.40 12.69 1.83
C TYR A 105 14.94 13.68 2.89
N GLY A 106 15.14 13.33 4.15
CA GLY A 106 14.90 14.22 5.28
C GLY A 106 15.72 13.85 6.51
N ASN A 107 15.64 14.71 7.52
CA ASN A 107 16.27 14.49 8.82
C ASN A 107 15.34 13.78 9.81
N GLN A 108 14.04 13.98 9.65
CA GLN A 108 13.00 13.43 10.52
C GLN A 108 11.77 13.07 9.68
N VAL A 109 11.19 11.91 9.96
CA VAL A 109 9.96 11.44 9.31
C VAL A 109 9.01 10.85 10.34
N GLU A 110 7.71 11.08 10.15
CA GLU A 110 6.64 10.50 10.95
C GLU A 110 5.81 9.57 10.07
N ILE A 111 5.52 8.35 10.53
CA ILE A 111 4.68 7.39 9.83
C ILE A 111 3.31 7.38 10.51
N LEU A 112 2.27 7.78 9.80
CA LEU A 112 0.92 7.96 10.35
C LEU A 112 0.10 6.66 10.36
N GLY A 113 0.74 5.52 10.61
CA GLY A 113 0.05 4.24 10.63
C GLY A 113 0.99 3.04 10.71
N PRO A 114 0.47 1.82 10.45
CA PRO A 114 1.24 0.61 10.59
C PRO A 114 2.45 0.59 9.65
N CYS A 115 3.56 0.06 10.17
CA CYS A 115 4.75 -0.19 9.38
C CYS A 115 5.33 -1.56 9.75
N ARG A 116 6.22 -2.05 8.89
CA ARG A 116 6.99 -3.26 9.10
C ARG A 116 8.47 -2.95 8.96
N ILE A 117 9.27 -3.43 9.90
CA ILE A 117 10.73 -3.42 9.77
C ILE A 117 11.13 -4.74 9.10
N VAL A 118 11.93 -4.65 8.04
CA VAL A 118 12.33 -5.77 7.20
C VAL A 118 13.85 -5.85 7.20
N TYR A 119 14.39 -7.03 7.51
CA TYR A 119 15.80 -7.36 7.35
C TYR A 119 15.94 -8.51 6.36
N GLN A 120 16.62 -8.28 5.24
CA GLN A 120 16.92 -9.27 4.21
C GLN A 120 18.38 -9.12 3.75
N PRO A 121 19.31 -9.95 4.27
CA PRO A 121 20.73 -9.84 3.94
C PRO A 121 21.07 -10.29 2.52
N ASP A 122 20.40 -11.34 2.04
CA ASP A 122 20.71 -12.00 0.76
C ASP A 122 19.97 -11.39 -0.45
N ASN A 123 18.92 -10.61 -0.19
CA ASN A 123 18.14 -9.92 -1.21
C ASN A 123 17.90 -8.45 -0.80
N PRO A 124 18.94 -7.60 -0.89
CA PRO A 124 18.84 -6.19 -0.52
C PRO A 124 17.99 -5.40 -1.53
N LEU A 125 17.58 -4.19 -1.13
CA LEU A 125 16.99 -3.22 -2.06
C LEU A 125 18.00 -2.79 -3.13
N ASP A 126 17.51 -2.21 -4.24
CA ASP A 126 18.37 -1.67 -5.32
C ASP A 126 19.45 -0.70 -4.83
N CYS A 127 19.19 0.00 -3.72
CA CYS A 127 20.15 0.92 -3.08
C CYS A 127 21.19 0.22 -2.17
N GLY A 128 21.17 -1.11 -2.09
CA GLY A 128 22.05 -1.91 -1.23
C GLY A 128 21.58 -2.06 0.22
N ALA A 129 20.43 -1.45 0.61
CA ALA A 129 19.91 -1.54 1.96
C ALA A 129 19.45 -2.97 2.28
N ARG A 130 19.98 -3.54 3.37
CA ARG A 130 19.60 -4.86 3.91
C ARG A 130 18.56 -4.78 5.02
N LEU A 131 18.41 -3.62 5.64
CA LEU A 131 17.40 -3.32 6.65
C LEU A 131 16.65 -2.06 6.23
N TRP A 132 15.33 -2.12 6.20
CA TRP A 132 14.48 -0.98 5.87
C TRP A 132 13.12 -1.08 6.55
N ILE A 133 12.35 -0.01 6.47
CA ILE A 133 10.97 0.05 6.98
C ILE A 133 10.05 0.13 5.76
N GLU A 134 8.97 -0.65 5.76
CA GLU A 134 7.95 -0.63 4.73
C GLU A 134 6.61 -0.20 5.32
N THR A 135 5.88 0.63 4.58
CA THR A 135 4.54 1.05 4.98
C THR A 135 3.68 1.41 3.77
N PHE A 136 2.37 1.21 3.91
CA PHE A 136 1.36 1.73 3.00
C PHE A 136 0.74 3.04 3.49
N SER A 137 1.02 3.41 4.74
CA SER A 137 0.53 4.63 5.39
C SER A 137 1.24 5.87 4.87
N ASP A 138 0.67 7.02 5.18
CA ASP A 138 1.26 8.31 4.83
C ASP A 138 2.45 8.64 5.73
N ILE A 139 3.39 9.39 5.14
CA ILE A 139 4.67 9.74 5.74
C ILE A 139 4.82 11.26 5.67
N HIS A 140 5.08 11.89 6.80
CA HIS A 140 5.32 13.33 6.89
C HIS A 140 6.79 13.61 7.17
N PHE A 141 7.38 14.55 6.43
CA PHE A 141 8.72 15.04 6.67
C PHE A 141 8.69 16.24 7.62
N ILE A 142 9.33 16.12 8.78
CA ILE A 142 9.45 17.22 9.73
C ILE A 142 10.67 18.06 9.34
N GLY A 143 10.45 19.36 9.12
CA GLY A 143 11.51 20.28 8.66
C GLY A 143 11.80 20.24 7.16
N GLY A 144 10.94 19.60 6.36
CA GLY A 144 11.02 19.57 4.90
C GLY A 144 11.69 18.33 4.31
N SER A 145 11.59 18.19 2.99
CA SER A 145 12.15 17.07 2.22
C SER A 145 12.96 17.57 1.04
N PHE A 146 14.03 16.85 0.71
CA PHE A 146 14.92 17.15 -0.40
C PHE A 146 14.87 16.01 -1.43
N PRO A 147 14.68 16.27 -2.72
CA PRO A 147 14.76 15.22 -3.72
C PRO A 147 16.16 14.61 -3.75
N ALA A 148 16.26 13.34 -4.14
CA ALA A 148 17.55 12.77 -4.50
C ALA A 148 18.16 13.61 -5.62
N THR A 149 19.33 14.23 -5.38
CA THR A 149 20.10 14.90 -6.42
C THR A 149 20.47 13.87 -7.49
N ALA A 150 20.25 14.21 -8.76
CA ALA A 150 20.67 13.40 -9.91
C ALA A 150 22.20 13.33 -10.00
#